data_AF-A0A941V6S5-F1
#
_entry.id   AF-A0A941V6S5-F1
#
_cell.length_a   1.000
_cell.length_b   1.000
_cell.length_c   1.000
_cell.angle_alpha   90.00
_cell.angle_beta   90.00
_cell.angle_gamma   90.00
#
_symmetry.space_group_name_H-M   'P 1'
#
loop_
_entity.id
_entity.type
_entity.pdbx_description
1 polymer ?
#
loop_
_entity_poly.entity_id
_entity_poly.type
_entity_poly.pdbx_seq_one_letter_code
_entity_poly.pdbx_strand_id
1 'polypeptide(L)'
;MPGDAHGESHEDQGATTKTSMPTHAIRLTCFITAMLLASSLAQASPRPKAELSLDQQLHAIDPDAPLPLIQLDQADEDPPLILSPNILLTTSPAPLSSESPDSVTPAETPAAHLAAPAFREHIETTLRILWALTAALLGLHLAREWFRVMRVRVHRPARSIAMEHAPWPTISILIPARGSAAAQSRQLDALQSCFFDYPVERIHFVPMFDPADTEVIAAVARLTQAFPERVHPLPMMGGRNTTLASALHAAVATSIGTALVVLDQDAPLPQSWLRQSITPLLDPAIGAVLSRAIPVQTESALLARLASLSDHADTLIASQNDALSLLLCGKARIRALRRQAVKSLVMPDLQHAPDGAGIVLELTRMGWQSQLLGEILHCPADASPDLIHSPRMRMSIAFESMRMASLLLNPHIPRGARLQGGAAFFSAALPLIWLLSLLCGIALYFAGSPLIAGLAITLCAATSFDSHGHPAPAFSMAAAARMAGIRTEIRLLPLSCFSFVDRLIDGVRALLHSQPERSLTTPHPAHATLETQTGPAA
;
A
#
# COMPACT_ATOMS: atom_id res chain seq x y z
N MET A 1 -60.30 28.31 16.49
CA MET A 1 -61.71 28.13 16.07
C MET A 1 -62.34 29.50 16.02
N PRO A 2 -62.83 30.01 14.87
CA PRO A 2 -62.44 29.71 13.46
C PRO A 2 -60.96 30.12 13.18
N GLY A 3 -60.47 30.54 12.00
CA GLY A 3 -60.99 30.48 10.60
C GLY A 3 -60.56 31.65 9.70
N ASP A 4 -60.29 31.34 8.42
CA ASP A 4 -60.67 31.96 7.13
C ASP A 4 -60.53 33.48 6.85
N ALA A 5 -60.27 33.99 5.64
CA ALA A 5 -59.74 33.56 4.33
C ALA A 5 -59.98 34.75 3.35
N HIS A 6 -59.40 34.70 2.13
CA HIS A 6 -59.48 35.72 1.05
C HIS A 6 -58.68 37.02 1.28
N GLY A 7 -58.15 37.69 0.25
CA GLY A 7 -58.10 37.38 -1.20
C GLY A 7 -57.61 38.60 -2.01
N GLU A 8 -57.24 38.38 -3.27
CA GLU A 8 -56.83 39.38 -4.31
C GLU A 8 -55.46 40.09 -4.08
N SER A 9 -54.55 40.38 -5.03
CA SER A 9 -54.26 40.05 -6.45
C SER A 9 -54.00 41.29 -7.32
N HIS A 10 -52.73 41.60 -7.57
CA HIS A 10 -52.12 42.09 -8.83
C HIS A 10 -50.59 42.08 -8.57
N GLU A 11 -49.76 41.32 -9.28
CA GLU A 11 -49.40 41.41 -10.70
C GLU A 11 -48.45 42.58 -11.01
N ASP A 12 -47.14 42.31 -11.00
CA ASP A 12 -46.22 42.87 -12.00
C ASP A 12 -45.01 41.92 -12.23
N GLN A 13 -44.28 42.13 -13.32
CA GLN A 13 -43.49 41.14 -14.05
C GLN A 13 -41.99 41.17 -13.71
N GLY A 14 -41.28 40.02 -13.79
CA GLY A 14 -39.86 39.97 -13.44
C GLY A 14 -39.09 38.68 -13.77
N ALA A 15 -38.86 38.43 -15.06
CA ALA A 15 -37.78 37.59 -15.64
C ALA A 15 -37.30 36.32 -14.90
N THR A 16 -37.79 35.14 -15.32
CA THR A 16 -37.20 33.84 -14.91
C THR A 16 -35.90 33.53 -15.66
N THR A 17 -34.75 33.66 -15.00
CA THR A 17 -33.47 33.11 -15.49
C THR A 17 -33.42 31.60 -15.33
N LYS A 18 -33.68 30.86 -16.41
CA LYS A 18 -33.41 29.40 -16.47
C LYS A 18 -31.90 29.14 -16.43
N THR A 19 -31.35 28.92 -15.24
CA THR A 19 -29.97 28.42 -15.09
C THR A 19 -29.91 26.96 -15.54
N SER A 20 -29.55 26.72 -16.80
CA SER A 20 -29.19 25.38 -17.26
C SER A 20 -27.95 24.91 -16.52
N MET A 21 -28.06 23.86 -15.71
CA MET A 21 -26.89 23.23 -15.11
C MET A 21 -25.94 22.74 -16.21
N PRO A 22 -24.61 22.90 -16.06
CA PRO A 22 -23.65 22.44 -17.05
C PRO A 22 -23.66 20.90 -17.09
N THR A 23 -24.31 20.34 -18.11
CA THR A 23 -24.35 18.90 -18.41
C THR A 23 -22.94 18.30 -18.54
N HIS A 24 -21.92 19.12 -18.79
CA HIS A 24 -20.51 18.73 -18.78
C HIS A 24 -19.95 18.38 -17.39
N ALA A 25 -20.40 19.02 -16.31
CA ALA A 25 -19.98 18.64 -14.95
C ALA A 25 -20.51 17.25 -14.57
N ILE A 26 -21.77 16.97 -14.93
CA ILE A 26 -22.39 15.65 -14.77
C ILE A 26 -21.66 14.63 -15.64
N ARG A 27 -21.38 14.94 -16.92
CA ARG A 27 -20.62 14.05 -17.82
C ARG A 27 -19.20 13.76 -17.34
N LEU A 28 -18.47 14.76 -16.81
CA LEU A 28 -17.13 14.56 -16.26
C LEU A 28 -17.16 13.69 -14.99
N THR A 29 -18.12 13.93 -14.10
CA THR A 29 -18.31 13.10 -12.90
C THR A 29 -18.68 11.67 -13.30
N CYS A 30 -19.61 11.50 -14.24
CA CYS A 30 -19.97 10.21 -14.83
C CYS A 30 -18.77 9.51 -15.49
N PHE A 31 -17.90 10.24 -16.21
CA PHE A 31 -16.71 9.70 -16.86
C PHE A 31 -15.66 9.23 -15.84
N ILE A 32 -15.45 9.99 -14.76
CA ILE A 32 -14.57 9.59 -13.66
C ILE A 32 -15.14 8.36 -12.93
N THR A 33 -16.44 8.32 -12.65
CA THR A 33 -17.08 7.10 -12.10
C THR A 33 -17.06 5.95 -13.10
N ALA A 34 -17.12 6.20 -14.40
CA ALA A 34 -17.04 5.16 -15.43
C ALA A 34 -15.62 4.60 -15.56
N MET A 35 -14.56 5.40 -15.41
CA MET A 35 -13.19 4.90 -15.29
C MET A 35 -12.99 4.07 -14.00
N LEU A 36 -13.55 4.52 -12.88
CA LEU A 36 -13.52 3.79 -11.60
C LEU A 36 -14.37 2.50 -11.65
N LEU A 37 -15.44 2.47 -12.44
CA LEU A 37 -16.27 1.28 -12.66
C LEU A 37 -15.63 0.32 -13.68
N ALA A 38 -15.07 0.82 -14.79
CA ALA A 38 -14.41 -0.01 -15.81
C ALA A 38 -13.18 -0.74 -15.23
N SER A 39 -12.42 -0.08 -14.36
CA SER A 39 -11.33 -0.71 -13.61
C SER A 39 -11.80 -1.74 -12.56
N SER A 40 -13.06 -1.68 -12.12
CA SER A 40 -13.68 -2.70 -11.25
C SER A 40 -14.32 -3.86 -12.02
N LEU A 41 -14.87 -3.60 -13.21
CA LEU A 41 -15.58 -4.57 -14.04
C LEU A 41 -14.65 -5.48 -14.85
N ALA A 42 -13.41 -5.03 -15.12
CA ALA A 42 -12.39 -5.81 -15.82
C ALA A 42 -11.94 -7.11 -15.09
N GLN A 43 -12.43 -7.39 -13.87
CA GLN A 43 -12.18 -8.63 -13.14
C GLN A 43 -13.46 -9.30 -12.58
N ALA A 44 -14.65 -8.83 -12.96
CA ALA A 44 -15.92 -9.38 -12.50
C ALA A 44 -16.48 -10.44 -13.46
N SER A 45 -15.79 -11.58 -13.63
CA SER A 45 -16.33 -12.71 -14.39
C SER A 45 -17.51 -13.35 -13.63
N PRO A 46 -18.74 -13.37 -14.17
CA PRO A 46 -19.82 -14.16 -13.61
C PRO A 46 -19.54 -15.65 -13.89
N ARG A 47 -19.56 -16.50 -12.87
CA ARG A 47 -19.68 -17.95 -13.09
C ARG A 47 -21.06 -18.25 -13.64
N PRO A 48 -21.15 -19.02 -14.74
CA PRO A 48 -21.96 -20.22 -14.64
C PRO A 48 -21.30 -21.47 -15.28
N LYS A 49 -21.59 -22.60 -14.62
CA LYS A 49 -21.69 -24.00 -15.09
C LYS A 49 -20.84 -24.50 -16.27
N ALA A 50 -20.15 -25.60 -16.02
CA ALA A 50 -19.48 -26.40 -17.04
C ALA A 50 -20.48 -27.08 -17.99
N GLU A 51 -20.18 -27.02 -19.28
CA GLU A 51 -20.51 -28.03 -20.28
C GLU A 51 -19.30 -28.15 -21.23
N LEU A 52 -18.95 -29.39 -21.61
CA LEU A 52 -17.87 -29.65 -22.56
C LEU A 52 -18.36 -29.38 -24.00
N SER A 53 -17.57 -28.65 -24.78
CA SER A 53 -17.45 -28.92 -26.21
C SER A 53 -16.01 -28.73 -26.66
N LEU A 54 -15.37 -29.84 -27.02
CA LEU A 54 -14.08 -29.86 -27.71
C LEU A 54 -14.27 -29.40 -29.17
N ASP A 55 -13.17 -29.12 -29.86
CA ASP A 55 -13.05 -28.99 -31.31
C ASP A 55 -13.81 -27.84 -32.01
N GLN A 56 -13.13 -26.71 -32.22
CA GLN A 56 -12.76 -26.24 -33.57
C GLN A 56 -11.83 -25.01 -33.54
N GLN A 57 -11.19 -24.73 -34.67
CA GLN A 57 -10.31 -23.57 -34.96
C GLN A 57 -8.88 -23.61 -34.40
N LEU A 58 -8.17 -24.70 -34.70
CA LEU A 58 -6.70 -24.68 -34.76
C LEU A 58 -6.21 -25.47 -35.98
N HIS A 59 -6.41 -24.92 -37.18
CA HIS A 59 -5.67 -25.26 -38.41
C HIS A 59 -5.96 -24.23 -39.52
N ALA A 60 -4.99 -23.35 -39.81
CA ALA A 60 -4.70 -22.74 -41.12
C ALA A 60 -3.67 -21.59 -40.95
N ILE A 61 -2.42 -21.92 -40.62
CA ILE A 61 -1.27 -21.03 -40.89
C ILE A 61 -0.22 -21.89 -41.59
N ASP A 62 0.08 -21.49 -42.81
CA ASP A 62 0.98 -22.15 -43.76
C ASP A 62 2.42 -21.70 -43.49
N PRO A 63 3.41 -22.61 -43.26
CA PRO A 63 4.76 -22.21 -42.87
C PRO A 63 5.63 -21.62 -44.00
N ASP A 64 5.20 -21.69 -45.27
CA ASP A 64 6.06 -21.42 -46.43
C ASP A 64 5.77 -20.09 -47.19
N ALA A 65 5.11 -19.11 -46.55
CA ALA A 65 4.85 -17.79 -47.15
C ALA A 65 6.06 -16.82 -47.01
N PRO A 66 6.65 -16.31 -48.10
CA PRO A 66 7.82 -15.42 -48.04
C PRO A 66 7.48 -13.98 -47.63
N LEU A 67 8.29 -13.41 -46.72
CA LEU A 67 8.22 -12.01 -46.30
C LEU A 67 8.81 -11.06 -47.37
N PRO A 68 8.23 -9.87 -47.60
CA PRO A 68 8.79 -8.91 -48.54
C PRO A 68 10.04 -8.21 -47.96
N LEU A 69 11.16 -8.28 -48.69
CA LEU A 69 12.35 -7.48 -48.43
C LEU A 69 12.06 -5.99 -48.70
N ILE A 70 12.46 -5.12 -47.78
CA ILE A 70 12.69 -3.70 -48.07
C ILE A 70 14.21 -3.49 -48.12
N GLN A 71 14.71 -2.95 -49.23
CA GLN A 71 16.13 -2.76 -49.46
C GLN A 71 16.67 -1.62 -48.58
N LEU A 72 17.77 -1.91 -47.87
CA LEU A 72 18.71 -0.90 -47.38
C LEU A 72 19.69 -0.61 -48.51
N ASP A 73 19.92 0.66 -48.82
CA ASP A 73 20.99 1.04 -49.75
C ASP A 73 21.78 2.26 -49.25
N GLN A 74 23.10 2.10 -49.32
CA GLN A 74 24.22 3.04 -49.17
C GLN A 74 24.18 4.12 -48.07
N ALA A 75 25.23 4.10 -47.23
CA ALA A 75 25.68 5.24 -46.44
C ALA A 75 26.74 6.04 -47.21
N ASP A 76 26.86 7.33 -46.92
CA ASP A 76 28.10 8.09 -47.09
C ASP A 76 28.25 9.09 -45.93
N GLU A 77 29.48 9.42 -45.54
CA GLU A 77 29.79 10.11 -44.28
C GLU A 77 29.81 11.64 -44.37
N ASP A 78 29.58 12.33 -43.24
CA ASP A 78 30.17 13.66 -42.98
C ASP A 78 30.29 13.96 -41.45
N PRO A 79 31.28 14.77 -41.00
CA PRO A 79 31.76 14.84 -39.60
C PRO A 79 31.15 16.02 -38.77
N PRO A 80 31.53 16.23 -37.48
CA PRO A 80 30.62 16.82 -36.50
C PRO A 80 30.61 18.36 -36.40
N LEU A 81 29.43 18.90 -36.06
CA LEU A 81 29.22 20.32 -35.74
C LEU A 81 29.82 20.71 -34.37
N ILE A 82 30.78 21.62 -34.40
CA ILE A 82 31.40 22.24 -33.22
C ILE A 82 30.62 23.51 -32.81
N LEU A 83 30.38 23.65 -31.51
CA LEU A 83 29.87 24.87 -30.87
C LEU A 83 30.89 26.01 -30.93
N SER A 84 30.51 27.20 -31.41
CA SER A 84 30.78 28.50 -30.73
C SER A 84 30.20 29.72 -31.48
N PRO A 85 29.91 30.83 -30.77
CA PRO A 85 29.18 31.98 -31.32
C PRO A 85 30.11 33.07 -31.85
N ASN A 86 29.57 34.02 -32.62
CA ASN A 86 30.12 35.38 -32.64
C ASN A 86 29.05 36.45 -32.92
N ILE A 87 29.09 37.49 -32.09
CA ILE A 87 28.32 38.73 -32.20
C ILE A 87 29.12 39.69 -33.08
N LEU A 88 28.47 40.42 -33.99
CA LEU A 88 28.93 41.78 -34.36
C LEU A 88 27.80 42.60 -34.99
N LEU A 89 27.60 43.81 -34.45
CA LEU A 89 26.82 44.86 -35.09
C LEU A 89 27.59 45.40 -36.30
N THR A 90 26.90 45.85 -37.36
CA THR A 90 27.22 47.14 -38.01
C THR A 90 26.12 47.63 -38.98
N THR A 91 25.65 48.86 -38.73
CA THR A 91 25.33 49.94 -39.70
C THR A 91 24.47 49.71 -40.95
N SER A 92 23.35 50.46 -41.04
CA SER A 92 22.77 50.98 -42.29
C SER A 92 23.65 52.13 -42.85
N PRO A 93 23.61 52.50 -44.16
CA PRO A 93 22.53 53.39 -44.65
C PRO A 93 22.08 53.25 -46.14
N ALA A 94 20.76 53.39 -46.36
CA ALA A 94 20.10 54.20 -47.43
C ALA A 94 20.31 53.88 -48.96
N PRO A 95 19.48 54.46 -49.88
CA PRO A 95 18.01 54.59 -49.88
C PRO A 95 17.34 54.33 -51.27
N LEU A 96 16.00 54.51 -51.34
CA LEU A 96 15.14 54.57 -52.56
C LEU A 96 14.94 53.20 -53.26
N SER A 97 13.75 52.85 -53.77
CA SER A 97 12.67 53.69 -54.32
C SER A 97 11.29 53.47 -53.68
N SER A 98 10.39 54.42 -53.95
CA SER A 98 8.98 54.41 -53.55
C SER A 98 8.10 53.96 -54.71
N GLU A 99 7.19 53.03 -54.43
CA GLU A 99 5.91 52.91 -55.13
C GLU A 99 4.82 52.70 -54.09
N SER A 100 3.63 53.26 -54.36
CA SER A 100 2.53 53.40 -53.40
C SER A 100 1.23 52.85 -54.02
N PRO A 101 0.15 52.73 -53.25
CA PRO A 101 -0.68 51.52 -53.20
C PRO A 101 -1.63 51.38 -54.39
N ASP A 102 -2.02 50.14 -54.70
CA ASP A 102 -3.44 49.74 -54.79
C ASP A 102 -3.61 48.27 -55.21
N SER A 103 -4.11 47.43 -54.29
CA SER A 103 -5.14 46.41 -54.55
C SER A 103 -5.40 45.59 -53.27
N VAL A 104 -6.52 45.87 -52.62
CA VAL A 104 -7.00 45.14 -51.46
C VAL A 104 -7.78 43.90 -51.92
N THR A 105 -7.24 42.71 -51.64
CA THR A 105 -8.03 41.47 -51.52
C THR A 105 -7.54 40.66 -50.32
N PRO A 106 -8.21 40.75 -49.15
CA PRO A 106 -7.95 39.83 -48.05
C PRO A 106 -8.60 38.49 -48.39
N ALA A 107 -7.79 37.49 -48.76
CA ALA A 107 -8.25 36.11 -48.79
C ALA A 107 -8.51 35.65 -47.34
N GLU A 108 -9.78 35.65 -46.94
CA GLU A 108 -10.20 35.26 -45.60
C GLU A 108 -9.74 33.84 -45.24
N THR A 109 -8.92 33.72 -44.18
CA THR A 109 -8.71 32.46 -43.45
C THR A 109 -8.97 32.66 -41.95
N PRO A 110 -10.22 32.91 -41.52
CA PRO A 110 -10.55 33.35 -40.16
C PRO A 110 -10.94 32.18 -39.25
N ALA A 111 -10.30 31.00 -39.41
CA ALA A 111 -10.67 29.78 -38.67
C ALA A 111 -9.61 29.31 -37.66
N ALA A 112 -8.31 29.41 -37.98
CA ALA A 112 -7.25 28.83 -37.16
C ALA A 112 -6.95 29.64 -35.88
N HIS A 113 -6.94 30.99 -35.96
CA HIS A 113 -6.53 31.84 -34.84
C HIS A 113 -7.58 32.03 -33.75
N LEU A 114 -8.87 31.77 -34.04
CA LEU A 114 -9.96 31.88 -33.05
C LEU A 114 -10.10 30.65 -32.15
N ALA A 115 -9.63 29.48 -32.58
CA ALA A 115 -9.68 28.25 -31.78
C ALA A 115 -8.61 28.20 -30.67
N ALA A 116 -7.44 28.81 -30.90
CA ALA A 116 -6.32 28.83 -29.96
C ALA A 116 -6.63 29.47 -28.57
N PRO A 117 -7.27 30.65 -28.47
CA PRO A 117 -7.61 31.22 -27.16
C PRO A 117 -8.64 30.38 -26.41
N ALA A 118 -9.70 29.91 -27.08
CA ALA A 118 -10.72 29.07 -26.47
C ALA A 118 -10.13 27.76 -25.92
N PHE A 119 -9.24 27.09 -26.67
CA PHE A 119 -8.56 25.87 -26.22
C PHE A 119 -7.67 26.13 -24.99
N ARG A 120 -6.96 27.27 -24.96
CA ARG A 120 -6.14 27.68 -23.80
C ARG A 120 -7.00 27.89 -22.55
N GLU A 121 -8.15 28.54 -22.66
CA GLU A 121 -9.08 28.74 -21.54
C GLU A 121 -9.67 27.42 -21.01
N HIS A 122 -9.98 26.47 -21.90
CA HIS A 122 -10.45 25.13 -21.50
C HIS A 122 -9.36 24.34 -20.77
N ILE A 123 -8.10 24.43 -21.20
CA ILE A 123 -6.96 23.86 -20.49
C ILE A 123 -6.82 24.49 -19.10
N GLU A 124 -6.76 25.83 -19.02
CA GLU A 124 -6.52 26.51 -17.75
C GLU A 124 -7.65 26.25 -16.73
N THR A 125 -8.92 26.29 -17.17
CA THR A 125 -10.07 25.96 -16.31
C THR A 125 -10.02 24.50 -15.83
N THR A 126 -9.64 23.55 -16.70
CA THR A 126 -9.46 22.14 -16.32
C THR A 126 -8.35 21.97 -15.27
N LEU A 127 -7.20 22.63 -15.45
CA LEU A 127 -6.12 22.60 -14.45
C LEU A 127 -6.53 23.24 -13.13
N ARG A 128 -7.27 24.37 -13.15
CA ARG A 128 -7.78 25.00 -11.92
C ARG A 128 -8.75 24.09 -11.16
N ILE A 129 -9.63 23.37 -11.85
CA ILE A 129 -10.55 22.38 -11.25
C ILE A 129 -9.77 21.20 -10.66
N LEU A 130 -8.80 20.66 -11.40
CA LEU A 130 -8.00 19.51 -10.96
C LEU A 130 -7.10 19.87 -9.77
N TRP A 131 -6.52 21.07 -9.77
CA TRP A 131 -5.82 21.64 -8.63
C TRP A 131 -6.75 21.81 -7.43
N ALA A 132 -7.94 22.40 -7.61
CA ALA A 132 -8.88 22.60 -6.50
C ALA A 132 -9.32 21.26 -5.86
N LEU A 133 -9.53 20.21 -6.67
CA LEU A 133 -9.85 18.86 -6.20
C LEU A 133 -8.69 18.24 -5.40
N THR A 134 -7.47 18.27 -5.94
CA THR A 134 -6.28 17.72 -5.26
C THR A 134 -5.92 18.50 -4.00
N ALA A 135 -6.03 19.84 -4.04
CA ALA A 135 -5.85 20.70 -2.88
C ALA A 135 -6.90 20.45 -1.78
N ALA A 136 -8.17 20.19 -2.14
CA ALA A 136 -9.19 19.80 -1.18
C ALA A 136 -8.89 18.47 -0.49
N LEU A 137 -8.37 17.48 -1.22
CA LEU A 137 -7.95 16.19 -0.67
C LEU A 137 -6.73 16.31 0.27
N LEU A 138 -5.73 17.11 -0.11
CA LEU A 138 -4.57 17.43 0.75
C LEU A 138 -4.98 18.26 1.98
N GLY A 139 -5.91 19.21 1.84
CA GLY A 139 -6.48 19.97 2.95
C GLY A 139 -7.26 19.08 3.94
N LEU A 140 -8.04 18.12 3.42
CA LEU A 140 -8.72 17.12 4.24
C LEU A 140 -7.71 16.21 4.97
N HIS A 141 -6.60 15.85 4.32
CA HIS A 141 -5.49 15.16 4.99
C HIS A 141 -4.89 15.99 6.12
N LEU A 142 -4.56 17.27 5.90
CA LEU A 142 -4.11 18.19 6.95
C LEU A 142 -5.08 18.24 8.14
N ALA A 143 -6.37 18.41 7.85
CA ALA A 143 -7.41 18.44 8.87
C ALA A 143 -7.52 17.12 9.65
N ARG A 144 -7.41 15.98 8.95
CA ARG A 144 -7.35 14.64 9.54
C ARG A 144 -6.16 14.52 10.49
N GLU A 145 -4.97 14.88 10.05
CA GLU A 145 -3.74 14.82 10.85
C GLU A 145 -3.81 15.72 12.08
N TRP A 146 -4.33 16.93 11.92
CA TRP A 146 -4.54 17.85 13.03
C TRP A 146 -5.55 17.28 14.04
N PHE A 147 -6.66 16.71 13.57
CA PHE A 147 -7.61 16.03 14.44
C PHE A 147 -7.00 14.82 15.15
N ARG A 148 -6.13 14.02 14.50
CA ARG A 148 -5.40 12.93 15.17
C ARG A 148 -4.52 13.46 16.30
N VAL A 149 -3.71 14.49 16.04
CA VAL A 149 -2.85 15.14 17.06
C VAL A 149 -3.68 15.70 18.23
N MET A 150 -4.78 16.41 17.95
CA MET A 150 -5.63 16.97 18.99
C MET A 150 -6.35 15.90 19.79
N ARG A 151 -6.91 14.87 19.13
CA ARG A 151 -7.55 13.76 19.83
C ARG A 151 -6.58 13.05 20.77
N VAL A 152 -5.33 12.82 20.36
CA VAL A 152 -4.31 12.17 21.20
C VAL A 152 -3.85 13.06 22.37
N ARG A 153 -3.87 14.40 22.22
CA ARG A 153 -3.63 15.32 23.33
C ARG A 153 -4.76 15.36 24.36
N VAL A 154 -6.02 15.27 23.91
CA VAL A 154 -7.21 15.34 24.78
C VAL A 154 -7.56 13.98 25.38
N HIS A 155 -7.46 12.92 24.59
CA HIS A 155 -7.77 11.55 24.96
C HIS A 155 -6.49 10.71 24.90
N ARG A 156 -5.98 10.29 26.06
CA ARG A 156 -5.00 9.20 26.09
C ARG A 156 -5.70 7.95 25.51
N PRO A 157 -5.09 7.25 24.54
CA PRO A 157 -5.68 6.03 24.02
C PRO A 157 -5.90 5.05 25.17
N ALA A 158 -7.10 4.47 25.27
CA ALA A 158 -7.39 3.48 26.29
C ALA A 158 -6.37 2.34 26.17
N ARG A 159 -5.64 2.09 27.25
CA ARG A 159 -4.73 0.94 27.34
C ARG A 159 -5.58 -0.31 27.14
N SER A 160 -5.14 -1.25 26.32
CA SER A 160 -5.82 -2.55 26.17
C SER A 160 -5.71 -3.30 27.50
N ILE A 161 -6.72 -3.14 28.36
CA ILE A 161 -6.83 -3.91 29.59
C ILE A 161 -7.02 -5.36 29.17
N ALA A 162 -6.06 -6.22 29.52
CA ALA A 162 -6.26 -7.66 29.43
C ALA A 162 -7.48 -8.00 30.28
N MET A 163 -8.52 -8.57 29.69
CA MET A 163 -9.63 -9.09 30.48
C MET A 163 -9.07 -10.16 31.42
N GLU A 164 -9.45 -10.15 32.70
CA GLU A 164 -9.05 -11.24 33.61
C GLU A 164 -9.89 -12.50 33.36
N HIS A 165 -11.19 -12.29 33.11
CA HIS A 165 -12.20 -13.34 32.97
C HIS A 165 -12.93 -13.18 31.63
N ALA A 166 -12.76 -14.15 30.74
CA ALA A 166 -13.42 -14.23 29.43
C ALA A 166 -13.55 -15.71 29.00
N PRO A 167 -14.46 -16.05 28.05
CA PRO A 167 -14.52 -17.38 27.45
C PRO A 167 -13.33 -17.58 26.50
N TRP A 168 -12.15 -17.84 27.07
CA TRP A 168 -10.87 -17.90 26.35
C TRP A 168 -10.86 -18.96 25.24
N PRO A 169 -10.67 -18.60 23.95
CA PRO A 169 -10.58 -19.58 22.87
C PRO A 169 -9.34 -20.49 23.02
N THR A 170 -9.39 -21.69 22.45
CA THR A 170 -8.16 -22.47 22.20
C THR A 170 -7.27 -21.73 21.21
N ILE A 171 -5.98 -21.60 21.51
CA ILE A 171 -4.99 -20.87 20.71
C ILE A 171 -3.93 -21.81 20.14
N SER A 172 -3.42 -21.48 18.96
CA SER A 172 -2.21 -22.08 18.40
C SER A 172 -1.14 -21.00 18.23
N ILE A 173 -0.06 -21.10 19.01
CA ILE A 173 1.13 -20.24 18.91
C ILE A 173 1.97 -20.76 17.74
N LEU A 174 2.02 -19.97 16.68
CA LEU A 174 2.74 -20.22 15.44
C LEU A 174 4.16 -19.64 15.57
N ILE A 175 5.16 -20.49 15.37
CA ILE A 175 6.59 -20.11 15.48
C ILE A 175 7.19 -20.33 14.08
N PRO A 176 7.27 -19.28 13.24
CA PRO A 176 7.70 -19.41 11.85
C PRO A 176 9.23 -19.60 11.74
N ALA A 177 9.65 -20.40 10.74
CA ALA A 177 11.05 -20.61 10.36
C ALA A 177 11.62 -19.39 9.61
N ARG A 178 11.84 -18.29 10.32
CA ARG A 178 12.58 -17.11 9.83
C ARG A 178 13.94 -17.00 10.54
N GLY A 179 14.71 -15.97 10.23
CA GLY A 179 15.95 -15.66 10.96
C GLY A 179 17.01 -16.76 10.85
N SER A 180 17.76 -16.97 11.94
CA SER A 180 18.80 -18.00 12.03
C SER A 180 18.35 -19.16 12.92
N ALA A 181 18.79 -20.38 12.58
CA ALA A 181 18.53 -21.61 13.35
C ALA A 181 18.84 -21.42 14.85
N ALA A 182 19.97 -20.78 15.17
CA ALA A 182 20.38 -20.49 16.55
C ALA A 182 19.50 -19.45 17.27
N ALA A 183 18.84 -18.52 16.55
CA ALA A 183 17.84 -17.63 17.14
C ALA A 183 16.53 -18.39 17.41
N GLN A 184 16.06 -19.17 16.44
CA GLN A 184 14.85 -19.98 16.59
C GLN A 184 14.97 -21.03 17.70
N SER A 185 16.10 -21.73 17.78
CA SER A 185 16.42 -22.71 18.84
C SER A 185 16.34 -22.07 20.24
N ARG A 186 16.99 -20.90 20.42
CA ARG A 186 16.90 -20.11 21.67
C ARG A 186 15.47 -19.66 21.98
N GLN A 187 14.67 -19.30 20.98
CA GLN A 187 13.27 -18.93 21.19
C GLN A 187 12.41 -20.11 21.64
N LEU A 188 12.63 -21.31 21.09
CA LEU A 188 11.95 -22.54 21.51
C LEU A 188 12.29 -22.92 22.95
N ASP A 189 13.57 -22.84 23.34
CA ASP A 189 14.01 -23.07 24.72
C ASP A 189 13.48 -21.98 25.70
N ALA A 190 13.37 -20.72 25.24
CA ALA A 190 12.76 -19.65 26.03
C ALA A 190 11.26 -19.88 26.26
N LEU A 191 10.52 -20.43 25.29
CA LEU A 191 9.11 -20.78 25.47
C LEU A 191 8.90 -21.89 26.51
N GLN A 192 9.85 -22.82 26.66
CA GLN A 192 9.79 -23.87 27.69
C GLN A 192 9.84 -23.31 29.12
N SER A 193 10.57 -22.20 29.32
CA SER A 193 10.71 -21.54 30.62
C SER A 193 9.78 -20.33 30.81
N CYS A 194 8.96 -20.01 29.80
CA CYS A 194 8.07 -18.85 29.82
C CYS A 194 6.83 -19.08 30.70
N PHE A 195 6.48 -18.10 31.53
CA PHE A 195 5.20 -18.09 32.22
C PHE A 195 4.09 -17.57 31.29
N PHE A 196 3.11 -18.43 31.00
CA PHE A 196 1.97 -18.07 30.15
C PHE A 196 0.82 -17.51 30.98
N ASP A 197 0.46 -16.24 30.75
CA ASP A 197 -0.77 -15.64 31.28
C ASP A 197 -2.02 -16.13 30.51
N TYR A 198 -2.21 -17.43 30.39
CA TYR A 198 -3.34 -18.04 29.66
C TYR A 198 -3.60 -19.46 30.19
N PRO A 199 -4.84 -20.00 30.15
CA PRO A 199 -5.09 -21.38 30.55
C PRO A 199 -4.25 -22.38 29.73
N VAL A 200 -3.30 -23.06 30.38
CA VAL A 200 -2.23 -23.84 29.71
C VAL A 200 -2.76 -25.05 28.93
N GLU A 201 -3.97 -25.53 29.27
CA GLU A 201 -4.73 -26.54 28.53
C GLU A 201 -5.20 -26.06 27.15
N ARG A 202 -5.35 -24.74 26.97
CA ARG A 202 -5.87 -24.11 25.75
C ARG A 202 -4.76 -23.62 24.82
N ILE A 203 -3.50 -23.90 25.14
CA ILE A 203 -2.32 -23.49 24.38
C ILE A 203 -1.79 -24.69 23.59
N HIS A 204 -1.75 -24.55 22.27
CA HIS A 204 -1.01 -25.44 21.39
C HIS A 204 0.13 -24.68 20.72
N PHE A 205 1.22 -25.36 20.37
CA PHE A 205 2.36 -24.81 19.65
C PHE A 205 2.45 -25.44 18.27
N VAL A 206 2.71 -24.62 17.25
CA VAL A 206 2.97 -25.07 15.88
C VAL A 206 4.35 -24.54 15.48
N PRO A 207 5.45 -25.21 15.89
CA PRO A 207 6.78 -24.86 15.45
C PRO A 207 6.95 -25.27 13.98
N MET A 208 7.26 -24.29 13.15
CA MET A 208 7.62 -24.50 11.75
C MET A 208 9.14 -24.50 11.66
N PHE A 209 9.74 -25.49 11.02
CA PHE A 209 11.20 -25.66 11.01
C PHE A 209 11.66 -26.30 9.69
N ASP A 210 12.88 -25.97 9.27
CA ASP A 210 13.52 -26.64 8.17
C ASP A 210 13.97 -28.05 8.61
N PRO A 211 13.59 -29.13 7.91
CA PRO A 211 14.07 -30.48 8.21
C PRO A 211 15.59 -30.67 8.02
N ALA A 212 16.32 -29.70 7.44
CA ALA A 212 17.78 -29.69 7.40
C ALA A 212 18.43 -29.20 8.72
N ASP A 213 17.73 -28.39 9.52
CA ASP A 213 18.30 -27.72 10.71
C ASP A 213 18.26 -28.62 11.96
N THR A 214 19.32 -29.41 12.16
CA THR A 214 19.44 -30.35 13.28
C THR A 214 19.31 -29.71 14.67
N GLU A 215 19.81 -28.48 14.86
CA GLU A 215 19.67 -27.73 16.11
C GLU A 215 18.19 -27.38 16.42
N VAL A 216 17.43 -26.97 15.40
CA VAL A 216 16.01 -26.62 15.55
C VAL A 216 15.18 -27.87 15.77
N ILE A 217 15.47 -28.97 15.07
CA ILE A 217 14.85 -30.28 15.31
C ILE A 217 15.03 -30.72 16.77
N ALA A 218 16.24 -30.58 17.32
CA ALA A 218 16.51 -30.90 18.72
C ALA A 218 15.72 -30.00 19.70
N ALA A 219 15.57 -28.71 19.39
CA ALA A 219 14.76 -27.78 20.20
C ALA A 219 13.26 -28.08 20.12
N VAL A 220 12.73 -28.43 18.93
CA VAL A 220 11.34 -28.88 18.75
C VAL A 220 11.08 -30.18 19.50
N ALA A 221 12.04 -31.11 19.53
CA ALA A 221 11.93 -32.33 20.34
C ALA A 221 11.87 -32.03 21.84
N ARG A 222 12.72 -31.13 22.36
CA ARG A 222 12.65 -30.67 23.77
C ARG A 222 11.30 -30.02 24.09
N LEU A 223 10.79 -29.14 23.23
CA LEU A 223 9.48 -28.51 23.42
C LEU A 223 8.35 -29.54 23.44
N THR A 224 8.42 -30.56 22.57
CA THR A 224 7.44 -31.66 22.51
C THR A 224 7.45 -32.52 23.77
N GLN A 225 8.63 -32.77 24.36
CA GLN A 225 8.77 -33.44 25.66
C GLN A 225 8.22 -32.59 26.81
N ALA A 226 8.43 -31.27 26.78
CA ALA A 226 7.92 -30.36 27.81
C ALA A 226 6.39 -30.16 27.76
N PHE A 227 5.80 -30.19 26.56
CA PHE A 227 4.36 -30.03 26.35
C PHE A 227 3.76 -31.17 25.50
N PRO A 228 3.61 -32.38 26.07
CA PRO A 228 2.98 -33.51 25.38
C PRO A 228 1.59 -33.14 24.82
N GLU A 229 1.26 -33.72 23.67
CA GLU A 229 0.00 -33.55 22.91
C GLU A 229 -0.36 -32.11 22.47
N ARG A 230 0.41 -31.10 22.89
CA ARG A 230 0.18 -29.68 22.59
C ARG A 230 1.11 -29.11 21.52
N VAL A 231 2.22 -29.79 21.23
CA VAL A 231 3.12 -29.40 20.12
C VAL A 231 2.73 -30.16 18.86
N HIS A 232 2.54 -29.42 17.77
CA HIS A 232 2.20 -29.94 16.44
C HIS A 232 3.26 -29.44 15.43
N PRO A 233 4.41 -30.14 15.32
CA PRO A 233 5.50 -29.71 14.45
C PRO A 233 5.09 -29.67 12.98
N LEU A 234 5.50 -28.64 12.27
CA LEU A 234 5.27 -28.46 10.84
C LEU A 234 6.62 -28.39 10.10
N PRO A 235 7.12 -29.50 9.54
CA PRO A 235 8.31 -29.46 8.69
C PRO A 235 7.98 -28.67 7.41
N MET A 236 8.77 -27.64 7.14
CA MET A 236 8.61 -26.76 5.99
C MET A 236 9.98 -26.19 5.64
N MET A 237 10.38 -26.23 4.35
CA MET A 237 11.64 -25.65 3.88
C MET A 237 11.79 -24.21 4.39
N GLY A 238 12.88 -23.94 5.08
CA GLY A 238 13.26 -22.62 5.56
C GLY A 238 13.91 -21.79 4.45
N GLY A 239 14.08 -20.50 4.71
CA GLY A 239 14.84 -19.59 3.86
C GLY A 239 14.01 -18.57 3.07
N ARG A 240 14.69 -17.84 2.18
CA ARG A 240 14.20 -16.62 1.50
C ARG A 240 12.90 -16.77 0.71
N ASN A 241 12.54 -17.98 0.30
CA ASN A 241 11.33 -18.23 -0.50
C ASN A 241 10.08 -18.53 0.37
N THR A 242 10.26 -18.76 1.67
CA THR A 242 9.17 -19.07 2.60
C THR A 242 8.69 -17.78 3.29
N THR A 243 7.75 -17.09 2.64
CA THR A 243 7.16 -15.87 3.20
C THR A 243 6.28 -16.17 4.40
N LEU A 244 6.05 -15.15 5.25
CA LEU A 244 5.08 -15.28 6.35
C LEU A 244 3.69 -15.71 5.84
N ALA A 245 3.34 -15.39 4.59
CA ALA A 245 2.06 -15.77 4.02
C ALA A 245 1.92 -17.27 3.73
N SER A 246 2.95 -17.92 3.15
CA SER A 246 2.93 -19.37 2.94
C SER A 246 2.99 -20.13 4.27
N ALA A 247 3.84 -19.67 5.19
CA ALA A 247 3.96 -20.19 6.55
C ALA A 247 2.61 -20.18 7.31
N LEU A 248 1.91 -19.04 7.30
CA LEU A 248 0.59 -18.92 7.93
C LEU A 248 -0.46 -19.81 7.26
N HIS A 249 -0.43 -19.97 5.93
CA HIS A 249 -1.38 -20.84 5.24
C HIS A 249 -1.19 -22.31 5.61
N ALA A 250 0.05 -22.82 5.55
CA ALA A 250 0.36 -24.20 5.92
C ALA A 250 -0.02 -24.48 7.39
N ALA A 251 0.27 -23.53 8.29
CA ALA A 251 -0.06 -23.64 9.70
C ALA A 251 -1.57 -23.69 10.01
N VAL A 252 -2.47 -23.21 9.12
CA VAL A 252 -3.93 -23.32 9.32
C VAL A 252 -4.42 -24.78 9.29
N ALA A 253 -3.75 -25.65 8.52
CA ALA A 253 -4.07 -27.07 8.47
C ALA A 253 -3.66 -27.78 9.77
N THR A 254 -2.43 -27.54 10.23
CA THR A 254 -1.82 -28.18 11.42
C THR A 254 -2.32 -27.63 12.75
N SER A 255 -2.75 -26.36 12.79
CA SER A 255 -3.25 -25.72 14.01
C SER A 255 -4.55 -26.37 14.53
N ILE A 256 -4.73 -26.35 15.84
CA ILE A 256 -5.98 -26.77 16.50
C ILE A 256 -6.80 -25.54 16.93
N GLY A 257 -6.13 -24.52 17.44
CA GLY A 257 -6.75 -23.32 18.01
C GLY A 257 -7.65 -22.56 17.03
N THR A 258 -8.68 -21.91 17.58
CA THR A 258 -9.57 -21.03 16.81
C THR A 258 -8.94 -19.65 16.57
N ALA A 259 -7.98 -19.27 17.42
CA ALA A 259 -7.09 -18.13 17.22
C ALA A 259 -5.65 -18.61 16.99
N LEU A 260 -4.97 -17.98 16.04
CA LEU A 260 -3.58 -18.22 15.68
C LEU A 260 -2.76 -17.04 16.21
N VAL A 261 -1.77 -17.29 17.05
CA VAL A 261 -0.90 -16.25 17.62
C VAL A 261 0.43 -16.33 16.91
N VAL A 262 0.90 -15.24 16.31
CA VAL A 262 2.18 -15.23 15.58
C VAL A 262 3.28 -14.77 16.51
N LEU A 263 4.27 -15.64 16.71
CA LEU A 263 5.46 -15.31 17.49
C LEU A 263 6.52 -14.73 16.55
N ASP A 264 6.80 -13.45 16.69
CA ASP A 264 7.94 -12.80 16.03
C ASP A 264 9.23 -13.18 16.78
N GLN A 265 10.33 -13.41 16.07
CA GLN A 265 11.53 -14.02 16.66
C GLN A 265 12.26 -13.09 17.62
N ASP A 266 12.24 -11.80 17.30
CA ASP A 266 12.99 -10.75 18.01
C ASP A 266 12.10 -9.88 18.93
N ALA A 267 10.81 -10.23 19.07
CA ALA A 267 9.88 -9.47 19.89
C ALA A 267 9.93 -9.92 21.37
N PRO A 268 10.12 -9.01 22.34
CA PRO A 268 10.01 -9.35 23.76
C PRO A 268 8.59 -9.82 24.11
N LEU A 269 8.50 -10.74 25.07
CA LEU A 269 7.24 -11.32 25.54
C LEU A 269 6.86 -10.73 26.91
N PRO A 270 6.07 -9.63 26.98
CA PRO A 270 5.64 -9.05 28.25
C PRO A 270 4.65 -9.96 28.97
N GLN A 271 4.60 -9.93 30.31
CA GLN A 271 3.93 -10.96 31.12
C GLN A 271 2.47 -11.27 30.72
N SER A 272 1.65 -10.28 30.36
CA SER A 272 0.24 -10.46 29.96
C SER A 272 0.00 -10.49 28.44
N TRP A 273 1.02 -10.80 27.64
CA TRP A 273 0.98 -10.66 26.19
C TRP A 273 -0.10 -11.50 25.50
N LEU A 274 -0.37 -12.72 25.98
CA LEU A 274 -1.36 -13.62 25.37
C LEU A 274 -2.78 -13.08 25.50
N ARG A 275 -3.24 -12.74 26.72
CA ARG A 275 -4.59 -12.16 26.92
C ARG A 275 -4.75 -10.87 26.15
N GLN A 276 -3.76 -9.98 26.14
CA GLN A 276 -3.83 -8.74 25.35
C GLN A 276 -3.95 -9.02 23.84
N SER A 277 -3.23 -10.02 23.33
CA SER A 277 -3.27 -10.40 21.90
C SER A 277 -4.60 -11.07 21.50
N ILE A 278 -5.23 -11.81 22.42
CA ILE A 278 -6.46 -12.57 22.16
C ILE A 278 -7.74 -11.79 22.47
N THR A 279 -7.73 -10.86 23.43
CA THR A 279 -8.92 -10.09 23.86
C THR A 279 -9.68 -9.47 22.67
N PRO A 280 -9.04 -8.86 21.65
CA PRO A 280 -9.77 -8.35 20.50
C PRO A 280 -10.45 -9.42 19.63
N LEU A 281 -9.90 -10.65 19.55
CA LEU A 281 -10.49 -11.75 18.77
C LEU A 281 -11.77 -12.31 19.39
N LEU A 282 -12.15 -11.86 20.60
CA LEU A 282 -13.46 -12.15 21.18
C LEU A 282 -14.60 -11.45 20.40
N ASP A 283 -14.34 -10.33 19.73
CA ASP A 283 -15.29 -9.71 18.80
C ASP A 283 -15.33 -10.51 17.49
N PRO A 284 -16.49 -11.07 17.08
CA PRO A 284 -16.62 -11.84 15.85
C PRO A 284 -16.27 -11.07 14.58
N ALA A 285 -16.30 -9.73 14.58
CA ALA A 285 -15.92 -8.91 13.42
C ALA A 285 -14.39 -8.79 13.23
N ILE A 286 -13.60 -9.07 14.26
CA ILE A 286 -12.14 -8.93 14.22
C ILE A 286 -11.51 -10.23 13.70
N GLY A 287 -10.77 -10.10 12.59
CA GLY A 287 -10.04 -11.20 11.94
C GLY A 287 -8.53 -11.14 12.16
N ALA A 288 -7.99 -9.95 12.46
CA ALA A 288 -6.57 -9.74 12.71
C ALA A 288 -6.32 -8.81 13.90
N VAL A 289 -5.23 -9.08 14.64
CA VAL A 289 -4.72 -8.23 15.72
C VAL A 289 -3.29 -7.87 15.38
N LEU A 290 -3.01 -6.58 15.37
CA LEU A 290 -1.72 -5.99 15.00
C LEU A 290 -1.12 -5.30 16.23
N SER A 291 0.17 -5.50 16.47
CA SER A 291 0.95 -4.75 17.46
C SER A 291 1.72 -3.64 16.78
N ARG A 292 1.85 -2.47 17.43
CA ARG A 292 2.76 -1.41 16.96
C ARG A 292 4.20 -1.86 17.19
N ALA A 293 5.08 -1.60 16.23
CA ALA A 293 6.50 -1.90 16.34
C ALA A 293 7.32 -0.65 16.02
N ILE A 294 8.32 -0.35 16.86
CA ILE A 294 9.35 0.65 16.60
C ILE A 294 10.70 -0.08 16.61
N PRO A 295 11.56 0.09 15.59
CA PRO A 295 12.91 -0.45 15.62
C PRO A 295 13.76 0.31 16.66
N VAL A 296 14.34 -0.44 17.59
CA VAL A 296 15.40 0.01 18.50
C VAL A 296 16.68 0.11 17.68
N GLN A 297 17.02 1.33 17.30
CA GLN A 297 18.19 1.59 16.47
C GLN A 297 19.45 1.62 17.31
N THR A 298 20.43 0.83 16.88
CA THR A 298 21.77 0.81 17.47
C THR A 298 22.62 1.91 16.82
N GLU A 299 22.86 2.99 17.57
CA GLU A 299 23.83 4.07 17.29
C GLU A 299 23.55 5.16 16.23
N SER A 300 24.51 6.09 16.15
CA SER A 300 24.40 7.55 16.09
C SER A 300 24.05 8.20 14.74
N ALA A 301 23.75 7.44 13.69
CA ALA A 301 23.61 7.97 12.33
C ALA A 301 22.46 8.99 12.18
N LEU A 302 22.67 10.04 11.38
CA LEU A 302 21.67 11.08 11.10
C LEU A 302 20.37 10.47 10.53
N LEU A 303 20.52 9.55 9.58
CA LEU A 303 19.40 8.86 8.90
C LEU A 303 18.59 7.98 9.86
N ALA A 304 19.27 7.29 10.79
CA ALA A 304 18.62 6.52 11.85
C ALA A 304 17.72 7.44 12.70
N ARG A 305 18.28 8.54 13.22
CA ARG A 305 17.53 9.54 14.01
C ARG A 305 16.34 10.15 13.26
N LEU A 306 16.46 10.37 11.95
CA LEU A 306 15.35 10.82 11.08
C LEU A 306 14.27 9.74 10.91
N ALA A 307 14.66 8.48 10.69
CA ALA A 307 13.74 7.36 10.64
C ALA A 307 12.98 7.20 11.97
N SER A 308 13.70 7.21 13.10
CA SER A 308 13.12 7.12 14.45
C SER A 308 12.10 8.23 14.72
N LEU A 309 12.39 9.47 14.30
CA LEU A 309 11.45 10.59 14.39
C LEU A 309 10.13 10.28 13.67
N SER A 310 10.18 9.65 12.49
CA SER A 310 9.00 9.25 11.70
C SER A 310 8.30 8.00 12.23
N ASP A 311 9.04 7.09 12.88
CA ASP A 311 8.49 5.84 13.43
C ASP A 311 7.63 6.17 14.66
N HIS A 312 8.11 7.07 15.52
CA HIS A 312 7.34 7.64 16.61
C HIS A 312 6.16 8.49 16.11
N ALA A 313 6.30 9.22 15.00
CA ALA A 313 5.23 10.01 14.39
C ALA A 313 4.00 9.15 14.06
N ASP A 314 4.21 8.09 13.29
CA ASP A 314 3.13 7.21 12.86
C ASP A 314 2.57 6.38 14.02
N THR A 315 3.42 5.73 14.82
CA THR A 315 2.97 4.77 15.85
C THR A 315 2.21 5.43 17.00
N LEU A 316 2.61 6.63 17.45
CA LEU A 316 1.97 7.32 18.58
C LEU A 316 0.64 8.01 18.19
N ILE A 317 0.52 8.49 16.95
CA ILE A 317 -0.65 9.23 16.47
C ILE A 317 -1.71 8.29 15.84
N ALA A 318 -1.30 7.10 15.39
CA ALA A 318 -2.17 6.13 14.72
C ALA A 318 -3.42 5.73 15.50
N SER A 319 -4.54 5.71 14.78
CA SER A 319 -5.83 5.21 15.24
C SER A 319 -6.10 3.77 14.80
N GLN A 320 -7.19 3.18 15.29
CA GLN A 320 -7.68 1.88 14.82
C GLN A 320 -7.95 1.84 13.30
N ASN A 321 -8.30 2.98 12.69
CA ASN A 321 -8.52 3.06 11.24
C ASN A 321 -7.20 3.05 10.46
N ASP A 322 -6.09 3.41 11.11
CA ASP A 322 -4.75 3.47 10.50
C ASP A 322 -3.98 2.14 10.65
N ALA A 323 -4.60 1.10 11.23
CA ALA A 323 -3.97 -0.21 11.49
C ALA A 323 -3.33 -0.80 10.23
N LEU A 324 -4.03 -0.75 9.09
CA LEU A 324 -3.51 -1.18 7.79
C LEU A 324 -2.39 -0.26 7.31
N SER A 325 -2.53 1.06 7.43
CA SER A 325 -1.49 2.00 7.01
C SER A 325 -0.19 1.80 7.78
N LEU A 326 -0.24 1.48 9.07
CA LEU A 326 0.96 1.14 9.85
C LEU A 326 1.62 -0.16 9.38
N LEU A 327 0.82 -1.21 9.16
CA LEU A 327 1.30 -2.50 8.65
C LEU A 327 2.00 -2.31 7.29
N LEU A 328 1.38 -1.52 6.42
CA LEU A 328 1.91 -1.14 5.11
C LEU A 328 3.19 -0.29 5.20
N CYS A 329 3.35 0.53 6.25
CA CYS A 329 4.61 1.25 6.52
C CYS A 329 5.68 0.38 7.23
N GLY A 330 5.40 -0.88 7.59
CA GLY A 330 6.31 -1.73 8.37
C GLY A 330 6.31 -1.47 9.87
N LYS A 331 5.43 -0.57 10.35
CA LYS A 331 5.33 -0.07 11.74
C LYS A 331 4.29 -0.80 12.59
N ALA A 332 3.67 -1.83 12.03
CA ALA A 332 2.87 -2.79 12.78
C ALA A 332 3.22 -4.22 12.36
N ARG A 333 3.09 -5.16 13.29
CA ARG A 333 3.31 -6.60 13.08
C ARG A 333 2.03 -7.37 13.36
N ILE A 334 1.80 -8.45 12.64
CA ILE A 334 0.71 -9.39 12.92
C ILE A 334 1.01 -10.06 14.26
N ARG A 335 0.10 -9.93 15.23
CA ARG A 335 0.22 -10.52 16.56
C ARG A 335 -0.69 -11.73 16.73
N ALA A 336 -1.92 -11.64 16.23
CA ALA A 336 -2.84 -12.77 16.18
C ALA A 336 -3.80 -12.67 15.00
N LEU A 337 -4.35 -13.82 14.57
CA LEU A 337 -5.29 -13.97 13.47
C LEU A 337 -6.41 -14.94 13.88
N ARG A 338 -7.64 -14.72 13.40
CA ARG A 338 -8.73 -15.70 13.53
C ARG A 338 -8.50 -16.83 12.52
N ARG A 339 -8.43 -18.10 12.98
CA ARG A 339 -8.16 -19.25 12.09
C ARG A 339 -9.16 -19.36 10.94
N GLN A 340 -10.44 -19.11 11.21
CA GLN A 340 -11.50 -19.10 10.19
C GLN A 340 -11.24 -18.04 9.10
N ALA A 341 -10.74 -16.87 9.47
CA ALA A 341 -10.45 -15.78 8.54
C ALA A 341 -9.28 -16.15 7.61
N VAL A 342 -8.20 -16.73 8.15
CA VAL A 342 -7.08 -17.23 7.32
C VAL A 342 -7.51 -18.41 6.45
N LYS A 343 -8.41 -19.28 6.94
CA LYS A 343 -8.98 -20.40 6.16
C LYS A 343 -9.86 -19.95 4.98
N SER A 344 -10.45 -18.75 5.03
CA SER A 344 -11.19 -18.20 3.87
C SER A 344 -10.31 -17.65 2.75
N LEU A 345 -8.99 -17.56 2.94
CA LEU A 345 -8.07 -17.05 1.92
C LEU A 345 -7.75 -18.14 0.87
N VAL A 346 -7.82 -17.74 -0.40
CA VAL A 346 -7.37 -18.54 -1.56
C VAL A 346 -5.97 -18.06 -1.93
N MET A 347 -5.03 -18.97 -2.17
CA MET A 347 -3.57 -18.71 -2.06
C MET A 347 -2.70 -18.69 -3.35
N PRO A 348 -3.17 -18.31 -4.55
CA PRO A 348 -2.29 -18.16 -5.70
C PRO A 348 -1.38 -16.91 -5.58
N ASP A 349 -1.92 -15.75 -5.19
CA ASP A 349 -1.20 -14.46 -5.35
C ASP A 349 -0.39 -14.04 -4.12
N LEU A 350 -0.82 -14.46 -2.92
CA LEU A 350 -0.31 -14.00 -1.62
C LEU A 350 1.14 -14.38 -1.32
N GLN A 351 1.72 -15.31 -2.09
CA GLN A 351 3.10 -15.80 -1.90
C GLN A 351 4.14 -14.68 -2.04
N HIS A 352 3.84 -13.64 -2.81
CA HIS A 352 4.77 -12.56 -3.12
C HIS A 352 4.98 -11.56 -1.97
N ALA A 353 4.30 -11.65 -0.83
CA ALA A 353 4.39 -10.66 0.27
C ALA A 353 5.18 -11.18 1.49
N PRO A 354 6.44 -10.75 1.73
CA PRO A 354 7.26 -11.28 2.83
C PRO A 354 6.72 -10.93 4.24
N ASP A 355 5.95 -9.84 4.36
CA ASP A 355 5.52 -9.27 5.64
C ASP A 355 4.11 -9.67 6.09
N GLY A 356 3.40 -10.48 5.30
CA GLY A 356 1.99 -10.81 5.55
C GLY A 356 1.02 -9.63 5.38
N ALA A 357 1.48 -8.45 4.93
CA ALA A 357 0.62 -7.28 4.71
C ALA A 357 -0.53 -7.56 3.73
N GLY A 358 -0.25 -8.29 2.64
CA GLY A 358 -1.27 -8.73 1.66
C GLY A 358 -2.35 -9.63 2.26
N ILE A 359 -2.02 -10.48 3.24
CA ILE A 359 -3.03 -11.26 3.98
C ILE A 359 -4.04 -10.33 4.64
N VAL A 360 -3.57 -9.32 5.36
CA VAL A 360 -4.46 -8.45 6.15
C VAL A 360 -5.27 -7.52 5.23
N LEU A 361 -4.72 -7.13 4.07
CA LEU A 361 -5.49 -6.47 3.00
C LEU A 361 -6.62 -7.36 2.47
N GLU A 362 -6.34 -8.62 2.13
CA GLU A 362 -7.35 -9.56 1.63
C GLU A 362 -8.40 -9.93 2.70
N LEU A 363 -8.00 -10.08 3.96
CA LEU A 363 -8.94 -10.22 5.08
C LEU A 363 -9.86 -9.00 5.19
N THR A 364 -9.33 -7.79 5.04
CA THR A 364 -10.15 -6.56 5.01
C THR A 364 -11.10 -6.53 3.81
N ARG A 365 -10.64 -7.01 2.63
CA ARG A 365 -11.47 -7.15 1.42
C ARG A 365 -12.65 -8.12 1.62
N MET A 366 -12.45 -9.17 2.42
CA MET A 366 -13.50 -10.11 2.85
C MET A 366 -14.39 -9.56 3.97
N GLY A 367 -14.13 -8.35 4.48
CA GLY A 367 -14.92 -7.68 5.51
C GLY A 367 -14.47 -7.92 6.95
N TRP A 368 -13.34 -8.59 7.18
CA TRP A 368 -12.75 -8.69 8.51
C TRP A 368 -12.15 -7.36 8.96
N GLN A 369 -12.22 -7.08 10.26
CA GLN A 369 -11.60 -5.90 10.86
C GLN A 369 -10.24 -6.24 11.48
N SER A 370 -9.33 -5.27 11.49
CA SER A 370 -8.01 -5.37 12.13
C SER A 370 -7.96 -4.52 13.40
N GLN A 371 -7.65 -5.09 14.56
CA GLN A 371 -7.43 -4.31 15.78
C GLN A 371 -5.95 -3.96 15.94
N LEU A 372 -5.63 -2.68 16.13
CA LEU A 372 -4.32 -2.22 16.55
C LEU A 372 -4.23 -2.20 18.09
N LEU A 373 -3.26 -2.91 18.67
CA LEU A 373 -2.98 -2.88 20.10
C LEU A 373 -2.39 -1.54 20.53
N GLY A 374 -2.66 -1.15 21.78
CA GLY A 374 -2.13 0.09 22.35
C GLY A 374 -0.64 0.02 22.66
N GLU A 375 -0.15 -1.18 22.98
CA GLU A 375 1.26 -1.47 23.30
C GLU A 375 2.18 -1.26 22.09
N ILE A 376 3.39 -0.77 22.37
CA ILE A 376 4.45 -0.51 21.39
C ILE A 376 5.60 -1.47 21.69
N LEU A 377 5.78 -2.45 20.81
CA LEU A 377 6.90 -3.36 20.84
C LEU A 377 8.14 -2.64 20.33
N HIS A 378 9.24 -2.83 21.05
CA HIS A 378 10.55 -2.29 20.73
C HIS A 378 11.38 -3.48 20.22
N CYS A 379 11.55 -3.57 18.90
CA CYS A 379 12.25 -4.69 18.24
C CYS A 379 13.68 -4.27 17.87
N PRO A 380 14.72 -5.11 18.00
CA PRO A 380 16.08 -4.74 17.60
C PRO A 380 16.17 -4.42 16.09
N ALA A 381 17.01 -3.44 15.71
CA ALA A 381 17.15 -3.03 14.32
C ALA A 381 17.76 -4.09 13.39
N ASP A 382 18.51 -5.05 13.93
CA ASP A 382 19.11 -6.15 13.14
C ASP A 382 18.12 -7.28 12.79
N ALA A 383 16.83 -7.12 13.14
CA ALA A 383 15.75 -8.08 12.89
C ALA A 383 15.37 -8.18 11.40
N SER A 384 16.22 -8.85 10.62
CA SER A 384 16.08 -9.30 9.22
C SER A 384 15.73 -8.21 8.18
N PRO A 385 16.50 -8.07 7.07
CA PRO A 385 16.29 -7.01 6.08
C PRO A 385 14.87 -7.00 5.48
N ASP A 386 14.24 -8.17 5.34
CA ASP A 386 12.89 -8.29 4.79
C ASP A 386 11.84 -7.51 5.60
N LEU A 387 11.99 -7.40 6.92
CA LEU A 387 10.94 -6.86 7.81
C LEU A 387 10.95 -5.32 7.94
N ILE A 388 12.04 -4.63 7.59
CA ILE A 388 12.20 -3.18 7.80
C ILE A 388 12.01 -2.39 6.49
N HIS A 389 11.99 -3.07 5.34
CA HIS A 389 11.47 -2.47 4.12
C HIS A 389 9.95 -2.27 4.25
N SER A 390 9.50 -1.01 4.23
CA SER A 390 8.07 -0.70 4.25
C SER A 390 7.36 -1.40 3.08
N PRO A 391 6.40 -2.32 3.30
CA PRO A 391 5.75 -3.13 2.26
C PRO A 391 5.23 -2.34 1.05
N ARG A 392 4.91 -1.06 1.24
CA ARG A 392 4.45 -0.09 0.23
C ARG A 392 5.42 0.22 -0.89
N MET A 393 6.72 0.08 -0.69
CA MET A 393 7.70 0.24 -1.78
C MET A 393 7.55 -0.86 -2.84
N ARG A 394 6.80 -1.92 -2.53
CA ARG A 394 6.52 -3.04 -3.42
C ARG A 394 5.24 -2.74 -4.18
N MET A 395 5.35 -2.58 -5.50
CA MET A 395 4.24 -2.13 -6.36
C MET A 395 2.99 -3.01 -6.25
N SER A 396 3.13 -4.33 -6.04
CA SER A 396 1.99 -5.23 -5.81
C SER A 396 1.13 -4.81 -4.62
N ILE A 397 1.75 -4.51 -3.48
CA ILE A 397 1.08 -4.04 -2.25
C ILE A 397 0.45 -2.66 -2.46
N ALA A 398 1.11 -1.77 -3.22
CA ALA A 398 0.53 -0.50 -3.62
C ALA A 398 -0.76 -0.69 -4.45
N PHE A 399 -0.74 -1.56 -5.46
CA PHE A 399 -1.94 -1.88 -6.26
C PHE A 399 -3.04 -2.59 -5.45
N GLU A 400 -2.71 -3.53 -4.57
CA GLU A 400 -3.67 -4.16 -3.64
C GLU A 400 -4.35 -3.11 -2.75
N SER A 401 -3.58 -2.19 -2.17
CA SER A 401 -4.14 -1.10 -1.35
C SER A 401 -4.97 -0.10 -2.17
N MET A 402 -4.65 0.13 -3.45
CA MET A 402 -5.50 0.90 -4.36
C MET A 402 -6.83 0.19 -4.65
N ARG A 403 -6.82 -1.14 -4.80
CA ARG A 403 -8.04 -1.96 -5.02
C ARG A 403 -9.06 -1.85 -3.87
N MET A 404 -8.62 -1.44 -2.68
CA MET A 404 -9.50 -1.17 -1.53
C MET A 404 -10.50 -0.02 -1.77
N ALA A 405 -10.33 0.81 -2.81
CA ALA A 405 -11.32 1.82 -3.23
C ALA A 405 -12.74 1.22 -3.39
N SER A 406 -12.83 0.00 -3.92
CA SER A 406 -14.09 -0.73 -4.10
C SER A 406 -14.87 -0.94 -2.79
N LEU A 407 -14.18 -1.05 -1.65
CA LEU A 407 -14.81 -1.24 -0.33
C LEU A 407 -15.61 -0.01 0.10
N LEU A 408 -15.21 1.20 -0.31
CA LEU A 408 -15.93 2.44 0.00
C LEU A 408 -17.33 2.45 -0.63
N LEU A 409 -17.48 1.82 -1.80
CA LEU A 409 -18.71 1.76 -2.59
C LEU A 409 -19.61 0.58 -2.18
N ASN A 410 -19.06 -0.47 -1.56
CA ASN A 410 -19.80 -1.69 -1.21
C ASN A 410 -20.53 -1.56 0.14
N PRO A 411 -21.88 -1.52 0.17
CA PRO A 411 -22.64 -1.37 1.42
C PRO A 411 -22.74 -2.66 2.26
N HIS A 412 -22.50 -3.82 1.64
CA HIS A 412 -22.57 -5.14 2.29
C HIS A 412 -21.41 -5.42 3.26
N ILE A 413 -20.36 -4.58 3.23
CA ILE A 413 -19.13 -4.76 4.01
C ILE A 413 -19.26 -3.97 5.33
N PRO A 414 -18.89 -4.54 6.49
CA PRO A 414 -19.06 -3.86 7.77
C PRO A 414 -18.28 -2.55 7.84
N ARG A 415 -18.88 -1.55 8.53
CA ARG A 415 -18.40 -0.16 8.54
C ARG A 415 -16.93 -0.02 8.96
N GLY A 416 -16.45 -0.84 9.91
CA GLY A 416 -15.06 -0.82 10.36
C GLY A 416 -14.06 -1.23 9.28
N ALA A 417 -14.31 -2.36 8.59
CA ALA A 417 -13.48 -2.83 7.48
C ALA A 417 -13.48 -1.82 6.32
N ARG A 418 -14.64 -1.21 6.03
CA ARG A 418 -14.74 -0.13 5.03
C ARG A 418 -13.91 1.11 5.39
N LEU A 419 -13.91 1.54 6.65
CA LEU A 419 -13.10 2.68 7.11
C LEU A 419 -11.60 2.36 7.07
N GLN A 420 -11.20 1.14 7.45
CA GLN A 420 -9.80 0.68 7.39
C GLN A 420 -9.30 0.56 5.95
N GLY A 421 -10.05 -0.12 5.07
CA GLY A 421 -9.74 -0.22 3.65
C GLY A 421 -9.72 1.13 2.96
N GLY A 422 -10.66 2.03 3.30
CA GLY A 422 -10.67 3.41 2.83
C GLY A 422 -9.43 4.23 3.27
N ALA A 423 -8.96 4.05 4.50
CA ALA A 423 -7.74 4.69 4.99
C ALA A 423 -6.48 4.14 4.29
N ALA A 424 -6.42 2.82 4.05
CA ALA A 424 -5.35 2.19 3.28
C ALA A 424 -5.31 2.71 1.83
N PHE A 425 -6.47 2.75 1.16
CA PHE A 425 -6.62 3.34 -0.18
C PHE A 425 -6.15 4.79 -0.21
N PHE A 426 -6.70 5.65 0.66
CA PHE A 426 -6.38 7.07 0.65
C PHE A 426 -4.89 7.31 0.89
N SER A 427 -4.31 6.61 1.86
CA SER A 427 -2.88 6.74 2.16
C SER A 427 -2.00 6.25 1.00
N ALA A 428 -2.46 5.29 0.17
CA ALA A 428 -1.75 4.83 -1.03
C ALA A 428 -1.94 5.75 -2.26
N ALA A 429 -3.09 6.41 -2.36
CA ALA A 429 -3.35 7.43 -3.37
C ALA A 429 -2.67 8.78 -3.07
N LEU A 430 -2.37 9.06 -1.81
CA LEU A 430 -1.86 10.36 -1.34
C LEU A 430 -0.58 10.85 -2.06
N PRO A 431 0.45 10.03 -2.34
CA PRO A 431 1.61 10.47 -3.12
C PRO A 431 1.25 10.89 -4.55
N LEU A 432 0.27 10.22 -5.18
CA LEU A 432 -0.21 10.56 -6.52
C LEU A 432 -1.02 11.86 -6.51
N ILE A 433 -1.87 12.06 -5.49
CA ILE A 433 -2.62 13.31 -5.29
C ILE A 433 -1.66 14.49 -5.07
N TRP A 434 -0.60 14.27 -4.28
CA TRP A 434 0.45 15.25 -4.03
C TRP A 434 1.21 15.62 -5.31
N LEU A 435 1.64 14.63 -6.08
CA LEU A 435 2.35 14.84 -7.36
C LEU A 435 1.46 15.57 -8.37
N LEU A 436 0.19 15.19 -8.46
CA LEU A 436 -0.76 15.83 -9.36
C LEU A 436 -1.05 17.28 -8.98
N SER A 437 -1.18 17.58 -7.68
CA SER A 437 -1.28 18.96 -7.16
C SER A 437 -0.06 19.80 -7.55
N LEU A 438 1.16 19.25 -7.39
CA LEU A 438 2.41 19.93 -7.75
C LEU A 438 2.50 20.20 -9.26
N LEU A 439 2.21 19.20 -10.10
CA LEU A 439 2.22 19.32 -11.56
C LEU A 439 1.19 20.36 -12.05
N CYS A 440 -0.03 20.36 -11.48
CA CYS A 440 -1.03 21.39 -11.77
C CYS A 440 -0.53 22.79 -11.37
N GLY A 441 0.12 22.91 -10.21
CA GLY A 441 0.73 24.17 -9.75
C GLY A 441 1.80 24.70 -10.71
N ILE A 442 2.73 23.85 -11.15
CA ILE A 442 3.79 24.20 -12.11
C ILE A 442 3.19 24.62 -13.45
N ALA A 443 2.23 23.87 -13.98
CA ALA A 443 1.59 24.20 -15.26
C ALA A 443 0.73 25.48 -15.17
N LEU A 444 0.06 25.75 -14.04
CA LEU A 444 -0.66 27.00 -13.80
C LEU A 444 0.28 28.21 -13.65
N TYR A 445 1.50 28.03 -13.17
CA TYR A 445 2.53 29.07 -13.18
C TYR A 445 2.82 29.53 -14.61
N PHE A 446 3.14 28.58 -15.51
CA PHE A 446 3.40 28.87 -16.92
C PHE A 446 2.16 29.35 -17.69
N ALA A 447 0.94 28.99 -17.26
CA ALA A 447 -0.30 29.49 -17.85
C ALA A 447 -0.55 31.00 -17.59
N GLY A 448 0.05 31.56 -16.53
CA GLY A 448 -0.14 32.94 -16.08
C GLY A 448 -0.89 33.09 -14.75
N SER A 449 -1.06 32.02 -13.97
CA SER A 449 -1.76 31.99 -12.67
C SER A 449 -0.80 31.80 -11.47
N PRO A 450 0.12 32.75 -11.19
CA PRO A 450 1.19 32.56 -10.20
C PRO A 450 0.69 32.41 -8.76
N LEU A 451 -0.46 32.99 -8.40
CA LEU A 451 -1.04 32.85 -7.06
C LEU A 451 -1.47 31.41 -6.77
N ILE A 452 -2.14 30.75 -7.73
CA ILE A 452 -2.58 29.36 -7.58
C ILE A 452 -1.37 28.42 -7.55
N ALA A 453 -0.37 28.68 -8.39
CA ALA A 453 0.91 27.98 -8.34
C ALA A 453 1.61 28.10 -6.97
N GLY A 454 1.67 29.32 -6.41
CA GLY A 454 2.24 29.57 -5.09
C GLY A 454 1.49 28.81 -3.97
N LEU A 455 0.16 28.78 -4.02
CA LEU A 455 -0.65 27.97 -3.10
C LEU A 455 -0.41 26.47 -3.26
N ALA A 456 -0.29 25.97 -4.50
CA ALA A 456 0.03 24.57 -4.78
C ALA A 456 1.38 24.15 -4.16
N ILE A 457 2.43 24.95 -4.40
CA ILE A 457 3.77 24.72 -3.85
C ILE A 457 3.75 24.80 -2.32
N THR A 458 3.06 25.79 -1.75
CA THR A 458 2.93 25.95 -0.29
C THR A 458 2.23 24.75 0.35
N LEU A 459 1.15 24.25 -0.27
CA LEU A 459 0.41 23.08 0.21
C LEU A 459 1.26 21.80 0.12
N CYS A 460 1.93 21.58 -1.02
CA CYS A 460 2.84 20.45 -1.21
C CYS A 460 4.03 20.49 -0.22
N ALA A 461 4.57 21.67 0.08
CA ALA A 461 5.59 21.85 1.11
C ALA A 461 5.06 21.56 2.52
N ALA A 462 3.84 22.00 2.84
CA ALA A 462 3.16 21.70 4.11
C ALA A 462 2.90 20.18 4.30
N THR A 463 2.71 19.44 3.20
CA THR A 463 2.65 17.96 3.14
C THR A 463 3.92 17.35 2.54
N SER A 464 5.09 17.70 3.05
CA SER A 464 6.34 17.05 2.64
C SER A 464 6.35 15.54 2.98
N PHE A 465 7.28 14.81 2.37
CA PHE A 465 7.43 13.37 2.62
C PHE A 465 8.09 13.10 3.98
N ASP A 466 7.54 12.12 4.70
CA ASP A 466 8.27 11.44 5.78
C ASP A 466 9.34 10.49 5.22
N SER A 467 10.13 9.87 6.09
CA SER A 467 11.19 8.94 5.69
C SER A 467 10.69 7.69 4.96
N HIS A 468 9.39 7.42 4.95
CA HIS A 468 8.76 6.25 4.34
C HIS A 468 8.10 6.58 2.98
N GLY A 469 8.22 7.81 2.49
CA GLY A 469 7.59 8.24 1.24
C GLY A 469 6.10 8.49 1.35
N HIS A 470 5.57 8.71 2.55
CA HIS A 470 4.19 9.13 2.75
C HIS A 470 4.13 10.66 3.00
N PRO A 471 3.27 11.42 2.30
CA PRO A 471 3.08 12.85 2.58
C PRO A 471 2.51 13.06 3.99
N ALA A 472 3.35 13.56 4.90
CA ALA A 472 3.04 13.73 6.31
C ALA A 472 3.34 15.18 6.73
N PRO A 473 2.39 15.91 7.34
CA PRO A 473 2.63 17.29 7.68
C PRO A 473 3.58 17.40 8.88
N ALA A 474 4.58 18.27 8.76
CA ALA A 474 5.62 18.54 9.75
C ALA A 474 5.12 18.61 11.21
N PHE A 475 3.93 19.19 11.44
CA PHE A 475 3.39 19.35 12.79
C PHE A 475 3.03 18.03 13.48
N SER A 476 2.69 16.96 12.73
CA SER A 476 2.34 15.66 13.34
C SER A 476 3.60 14.98 13.86
N MET A 477 4.68 14.97 13.06
CA MET A 477 6.00 14.52 13.47
C MET A 477 6.51 15.28 14.70
N ALA A 478 6.43 16.62 14.69
CA ALA A 478 6.82 17.46 15.82
C ALA A 478 6.00 17.17 17.09
N ALA A 479 4.69 16.93 16.95
CA ALA A 479 3.81 16.62 18.08
C ALA A 479 4.13 15.26 18.69
N ALA A 480 4.35 14.23 17.88
CA ALA A 480 4.71 12.89 18.34
C ALA A 480 6.10 12.85 18.98
N ALA A 481 7.11 13.49 18.37
CA ALA A 481 8.45 13.59 18.94
C ALA A 481 8.44 14.23 20.33
N ARG A 482 7.64 15.29 20.51
CA ARG A 482 7.40 15.91 21.82
C ARG A 482 6.70 14.97 22.80
N MET A 483 5.78 14.12 22.35
CA MET A 483 5.13 13.10 23.20
C MET A 483 6.08 11.96 23.59
N ALA A 484 6.95 11.53 22.68
CA ALA A 484 7.97 10.52 22.91
C ALA A 484 9.09 10.98 23.87
N GLY A 485 9.16 12.29 24.18
CA GLY A 485 10.25 12.89 24.95
C GLY A 485 11.51 13.18 24.14
N ILE A 486 11.50 12.88 22.84
CA ILE A 486 12.63 12.95 21.91
C ILE A 486 12.80 14.41 21.43
N ARG A 487 13.32 15.27 22.31
CA ARG A 487 13.35 16.74 22.09
C ARG A 487 14.46 17.22 21.17
N THR A 488 15.58 16.50 21.10
CA THR A 488 16.78 16.90 20.32
C THR A 488 16.57 16.69 18.82
N GLU A 489 15.88 15.63 18.44
CA GLU A 489 15.64 15.18 17.06
C GLU A 489 14.59 16.06 16.36
N ILE A 490 13.76 16.80 17.10
CA ILE A 490 12.85 17.81 16.54
C ILE A 490 13.63 18.86 15.71
N ARG A 491 14.90 19.12 16.04
CA ARG A 491 15.78 20.01 15.27
C ARG A 491 16.13 19.46 13.88
N LEU A 492 16.02 18.15 13.69
CA LEU A 492 16.30 17.46 12.42
C LEU A 492 15.07 17.44 11.50
N LEU A 493 13.92 17.92 11.95
CA LEU A 493 12.67 17.87 11.19
C LEU A 493 12.74 18.54 9.80
N PRO A 494 13.44 19.67 9.58
CA PRO A 494 13.64 20.22 8.23
C PRO A 494 14.41 19.29 7.27
N LEU A 495 15.10 18.28 7.80
CA LEU A 495 15.88 17.30 7.04
C LEU A 495 15.11 15.98 6.80
N SER A 496 13.84 15.86 7.21
CA SER A 496 13.06 14.61 7.06
C SER A 496 13.02 14.12 5.61
N CYS A 497 12.91 15.03 4.65
CA CYS A 497 12.89 14.72 3.21
C CYS A 497 14.14 13.95 2.74
N PHE A 498 15.32 14.14 3.36
CA PHE A 498 16.54 13.41 2.97
C PHE A 498 16.45 11.92 3.28
N SER A 499 15.77 11.55 4.38
CA SER A 499 15.57 10.15 4.72
C SER A 499 14.60 9.41 3.77
N PHE A 500 13.76 10.14 3.02
CA PHE A 500 13.01 9.55 1.91
C PHE A 500 13.92 9.26 0.70
N VAL A 501 14.84 10.18 0.36
CA VAL A 501 15.77 10.01 -0.77
C VAL A 501 16.66 8.78 -0.58
N ASP A 502 17.18 8.59 0.63
CA ASP A 502 17.95 7.41 1.03
C ASP A 502 17.18 6.10 0.77
N ARG A 503 15.93 6.03 1.25
CA ARG A 503 15.07 4.85 1.03
C ARG A 503 14.59 4.67 -0.40
N LEU A 504 14.49 5.75 -1.18
CA LEU A 504 14.21 5.67 -2.62
C LEU A 504 15.38 4.98 -3.34
N ILE A 505 16.62 5.33 -2.98
CA ILE A 505 17.83 4.71 -3.52
C ILE A 505 17.88 3.22 -3.14
N ASP A 506 17.59 2.88 -1.88
CA ASP A 506 17.52 1.48 -1.44
C ASP A 506 16.41 0.69 -2.14
N GLY A 507 15.23 1.30 -2.34
CA GLY A 507 14.12 0.69 -3.09
C GLY A 507 14.47 0.43 -4.56
N VAL A 508 15.17 1.36 -5.21
CA VAL A 508 15.71 1.17 -6.56
C VAL A 508 16.77 0.06 -6.57
N ARG A 509 17.66 0.02 -5.57
CA ARG A 509 18.68 -1.04 -5.46
C ARG A 509 18.04 -2.42 -5.27
N ALA A 510 17.00 -2.52 -4.44
CA ALA A 510 16.23 -3.75 -4.26
C ALA A 510 15.53 -4.20 -5.55
N LEU A 511 14.95 -3.27 -6.32
CA LEU A 511 14.33 -3.55 -7.62
C LEU A 511 15.35 -4.04 -8.67
N LEU A 512 16.56 -3.46 -8.67
CA LEU A 512 17.65 -3.88 -9.57
C LEU A 512 18.23 -5.25 -9.19
N HIS A 513 18.21 -5.63 -7.90
CA HIS A 513 18.67 -6.93 -7.43
C HIS A 513 17.56 -8.02 -7.40
N SER A 514 16.28 -7.65 -7.53
CA SER A 514 15.20 -8.62 -7.76
C SER A 514 15.24 -9.16 -9.19
N GLN A 515 16.25 -9.97 -9.48
CA GLN A 515 16.24 -10.89 -10.62
C GLN A 515 14.99 -11.78 -10.50
N PRO A 516 14.09 -11.83 -11.50
CA PRO A 516 13.07 -12.86 -11.54
C PRO A 516 13.78 -14.18 -11.84
N GLU A 517 13.95 -15.03 -10.84
CA GLU A 517 14.34 -16.42 -11.08
C GLU A 517 13.23 -17.06 -11.93
N ARG A 518 13.48 -17.13 -13.24
CA ARG A 518 12.73 -18.00 -14.15
C ARG A 518 12.78 -19.39 -13.54
N SER A 519 11.62 -19.88 -13.11
CA SER A 519 11.43 -21.25 -12.71
C SER A 519 12.00 -22.16 -13.80
N LEU A 520 13.18 -22.73 -13.55
CA LEU A 520 13.72 -23.80 -14.37
C LEU A 520 12.76 -24.97 -14.22
N THR A 521 11.90 -25.12 -15.23
CA THR A 521 11.11 -26.32 -15.44
C THR A 521 12.08 -27.46 -15.71
N THR A 522 12.57 -28.09 -14.64
CA THR A 522 13.20 -29.40 -14.73
C THR A 522 12.16 -30.35 -15.31
N PRO A 523 12.43 -30.99 -16.46
CA PRO A 523 11.49 -31.95 -17.02
C PRO A 523 11.32 -33.10 -16.03
N HIS A 524 10.07 -33.47 -15.80
CA HIS A 524 9.66 -34.58 -14.96
C HIS A 524 10.43 -35.84 -15.37
N PRO A 525 11.18 -36.52 -14.47
CA PRO A 525 11.63 -37.88 -14.77
C PRO A 525 10.37 -38.75 -14.89
N ALA A 526 10.24 -39.42 -16.04
CA ALA A 526 9.07 -40.21 -16.36
C ALA A 526 8.99 -41.48 -15.50
N HIS A 527 7.77 -41.79 -15.04
CA HIS A 527 7.25 -43.09 -14.64
C HIS A 527 8.26 -44.22 -14.39
N ALA A 528 8.60 -44.44 -13.12
CA ALA A 528 9.00 -45.77 -12.65
C ALA A 528 7.74 -46.63 -12.47
N THR A 529 7.37 -47.38 -13.52
CA THR A 529 6.24 -48.30 -13.48
C THR A 529 6.60 -49.53 -12.65
N LEU A 530 5.93 -49.73 -11.52
CA LEU A 530 5.98 -50.97 -10.74
C LEU A 530 5.13 -52.05 -11.44
N GLU A 531 5.75 -52.84 -12.31
CA GLU A 531 5.19 -54.12 -12.74
C GLU A 531 5.80 -55.27 -11.94
N THR A 532 5.08 -55.71 -10.90
CA THR A 532 5.29 -57.02 -10.29
C THR A 532 4.58 -58.08 -11.12
N GLN A 533 5.33 -58.94 -11.83
CA GLN A 533 4.83 -60.25 -12.24
C GLN A 533 5.96 -61.28 -12.39
N THR A 534 5.93 -62.28 -11.50
CA THR A 534 6.26 -63.71 -11.70
C THR A 534 7.47 -64.12 -12.56
N GLY A 535 8.41 -64.89 -11.97
CA GLY A 535 9.38 -65.73 -12.70
C GLY A 535 8.74 -66.96 -13.39
N PRO A 536 9.48 -68.01 -13.81
CA PRO A 536 10.80 -68.46 -13.30
C PRO A 536 11.83 -68.93 -14.39
N ALA A 537 12.87 -69.66 -13.95
CA ALA A 537 13.89 -70.42 -14.71
C ALA A 537 14.97 -69.57 -15.44
N ALA A 538 16.27 -69.80 -15.24
CA ALA A 538 17.00 -71.07 -15.09
C ALA A 538 18.16 -71.01 -14.08
#